data_AF-A0A849G645-F1
#
_entry.id   AF-A0A849G645-F1
#
_cell.length_a   1.000
_cell.length_b   1.000
_cell.length_c   1.000
_cell.angle_alpha   90.00
_cell.angle_beta   90.00
_cell.angle_gamma   90.00
#
_symmetry.space_group_name_H-M   'P 1'
#
loop_
_entity.id
_entity.type
_entity.pdbx_description
1 polymer ?
#
loop_
_entity_poly.entity_id
_entity_poly.type
_entity_poly.pdbx_seq_one_letter_code
_entity_poly.pdbx_strand_id
1 'polypeptide(L)'
;MIVDSNPGYPCRVSLQDAEIGESVLLMNYEHQTLPTPYRSSHAIFVRENVTQAVPDKNEIPAFFRHRLLSVRAFDSSGMMIDADVIDGKSLESLIQRMLKNNSAQFLHIHNAKPGCYAALVERS
;
A
#
# COMPACT_ATOMS: atom_id res chain seq x y z
N MET A 1 -17.76 -5.07 -9.89
CA MET A 1 -17.39 -4.18 -11.03
C MET A 1 -16.58 -5.03 -12.00
N ILE A 2 -16.74 -4.84 -13.31
CA ILE A 2 -15.94 -5.58 -14.31
C ILE A 2 -14.74 -4.73 -14.71
N VAL A 3 -13.57 -5.36 -14.74
CA VAL A 3 -12.29 -4.72 -15.10
C VAL A 3 -12.25 -4.45 -16.61
N ASP A 4 -11.94 -3.21 -16.98
CA ASP A 4 -11.88 -2.74 -18.37
C ASP A 4 -10.48 -2.25 -18.81
N SER A 5 -9.50 -2.26 -17.90
CA SER A 5 -8.13 -1.81 -18.16
C SER A 5 -7.11 -2.51 -17.25
N ASN A 6 -5.90 -2.74 -17.76
CA ASN A 6 -4.77 -3.28 -17.00
C ASN A 6 -3.47 -2.56 -17.43
N PRO A 7 -2.77 -1.85 -16.53
CA PRO A 7 -3.10 -1.65 -15.11
C PRO A 7 -4.26 -0.67 -14.91
N GLY A 8 -4.94 -0.75 -13.77
CA GLY A 8 -6.09 0.12 -13.46
C GLY A 8 -6.84 -0.25 -12.18
N TYR A 9 -6.82 -1.54 -11.84
CA TYR A 9 -7.56 -2.11 -10.72
C TYR A 9 -6.59 -2.78 -9.74
N PRO A 10 -5.85 -2.00 -8.93
CA PRO A 10 -4.84 -2.52 -8.02
C PRO A 10 -5.47 -3.34 -6.90
N CYS A 11 -5.39 -4.67 -6.97
CA CYS A 11 -5.88 -5.52 -5.90
C CYS A 11 -4.97 -5.40 -4.67
N ARG A 12 -5.55 -4.92 -3.56
CA ARG A 12 -4.81 -4.79 -2.30
C ARG A 12 -4.42 -6.14 -1.70
N VAL A 13 -5.22 -7.18 -1.90
CA VAL A 13 -5.01 -8.51 -1.28
C VAL A 13 -3.89 -9.27 -1.97
N SER A 14 -3.97 -9.42 -3.30
CA SER A 14 -2.98 -10.19 -4.06
C SER A 14 -1.73 -9.40 -4.44
N LEU A 15 -1.73 -8.07 -4.20
CA LEU A 15 -0.70 -7.14 -4.72
C LEU A 15 -0.44 -7.39 -6.21
N GLN A 16 -1.50 -7.43 -7.01
CA GLN A 16 -1.48 -7.57 -8.46
C GLN A 16 -2.61 -6.71 -9.05
N ASP A 17 -2.43 -6.23 -10.27
CA ASP A 17 -3.54 -5.67 -11.03
C ASP A 17 -4.51 -6.78 -11.42
N ALA A 18 -5.81 -6.45 -11.42
CA ALA A 18 -6.82 -7.34 -11.95
C ALA A 18 -6.75 -7.38 -13.49
N GLU A 19 -7.06 -8.53 -14.06
CA GLU A 19 -7.07 -8.74 -15.51
C GLU A 19 -8.39 -8.28 -16.13
N ILE A 20 -8.35 -7.85 -17.40
CA ILE A 20 -9.55 -7.41 -18.13
C ILE A 20 -10.59 -8.53 -18.16
N GLY A 21 -11.83 -8.21 -17.78
CA GLY A 21 -12.93 -9.16 -17.67
C GLY A 21 -13.08 -9.80 -16.29
N GLU A 22 -12.13 -9.64 -15.37
CA GLU A 22 -12.30 -10.08 -13.99
C GLU A 22 -13.37 -9.26 -13.25
N SER A 23 -14.02 -9.88 -12.27
CA SER A 23 -14.88 -9.21 -11.30
C SER A 23 -14.05 -8.74 -10.11
N VAL A 24 -14.20 -7.47 -9.75
CA VAL A 24 -13.57 -6.85 -8.57
C VAL A 24 -14.60 -6.15 -7.69
N LEU A 25 -14.33 -6.18 -6.39
CA LEU A 25 -15.05 -5.43 -5.38
C LEU A 25 -14.33 -4.11 -5.09
N LEU A 26 -15.05 -3.00 -5.15
CA LEU A 26 -14.60 -1.71 -4.66
C LEU A 26 -15.25 -1.47 -3.30
N MET A 27 -14.43 -1.40 -2.25
CA MET A 27 -14.94 -1.30 -0.87
C MET A 27 -14.11 -0.34 -0.03
N ASN A 28 -14.70 0.17 1.05
CA ASN A 28 -13.97 0.96 2.04
C ASN A 28 -13.21 0.03 3.00
N TYR A 29 -11.96 0.38 3.31
CA TYR A 29 -11.11 -0.36 4.23
C TYR A 29 -10.38 0.59 5.19
N GLU A 30 -10.55 0.33 6.49
CA GLU A 30 -9.85 1.01 7.57
C GLU A 30 -8.45 0.42 7.71
N HIS A 31 -7.44 1.20 7.34
CA HIS A 31 -6.04 0.76 7.31
C HIS A 31 -5.19 1.41 8.40
N GLN A 32 -5.64 2.52 9.00
CA GLN A 32 -5.09 3.07 10.23
C GLN A 32 -6.20 3.14 11.27
N THR A 33 -6.19 2.24 12.23
CA THR A 33 -7.27 2.06 13.22
C THR A 33 -6.99 2.76 14.55
N LEU A 34 -5.75 3.20 14.79
CA LEU A 34 -5.37 3.84 16.04
C LEU A 34 -6.16 5.16 16.24
N PRO A 35 -6.58 5.50 17.47
CA PRO A 35 -7.40 6.66 17.76
C PRO A 35 -6.59 7.96 17.75
N THR A 36 -5.96 8.25 16.61
CA THR A 36 -5.17 9.46 16.37
C THR A 36 -5.82 10.33 15.30
N PRO A 37 -5.39 11.58 15.11
CA PRO A 37 -5.82 12.39 13.97
C PRO A 37 -5.51 11.76 12.59
N TYR A 38 -4.65 10.74 12.54
CA TYR A 38 -4.32 10.00 11.33
C TYR A 38 -5.14 8.73 11.12
N ARG A 39 -6.12 8.42 11.98
CA ARG A 39 -7.09 7.34 11.76
C ARG A 39 -7.69 7.49 10.36
N SER A 40 -7.63 6.44 9.56
CA SER A 40 -8.00 6.54 8.14
C SER A 40 -8.59 5.26 7.56
N SER A 41 -9.61 5.47 6.75
CA SER A 41 -10.16 4.47 5.84
C SER A 41 -10.25 5.05 4.43
N HIS A 42 -10.10 4.21 3.42
CA HIS A 42 -10.25 4.62 2.03
C HIS A 42 -10.69 3.47 1.13
N ALA A 43 -11.01 3.79 -0.13
CA ALA A 43 -11.38 2.79 -1.12
C ALA A 43 -10.20 1.87 -1.46
N ILE A 44 -10.47 0.57 -1.61
CA ILE A 44 -9.55 -0.45 -2.13
C ILE A 44 -10.26 -1.35 -3.13
N PHE A 45 -9.52 -1.91 -4.09
CA PHE A 45 -9.99 -3.00 -4.93
C PHE A 45 -9.59 -4.35 -4.35
N VAL A 46 -10.51 -5.32 -4.43
CA VAL A 46 -10.30 -6.71 -4.05
C VAL A 46 -10.77 -7.61 -5.19
N ARG A 47 -9.88 -8.47 -5.68
CA ARG A 47 -10.19 -9.53 -6.66
C ARG A 47 -10.87 -10.68 -5.93
N GLU A 48 -11.79 -11.36 -6.60
CA GLU A 48 -12.43 -12.55 -6.06
C GLU A 48 -11.47 -13.76 -6.12
N ASN A 49 -11.56 -14.67 -5.14
CA ASN A 49 -10.81 -15.94 -5.12
C ASN A 49 -9.28 -15.83 -5.18
N VAL A 50 -8.69 -14.71 -4.75
CA VAL A 50 -7.23 -14.55 -4.68
C VAL A 50 -6.70 -14.82 -3.27
N THR A 51 -5.47 -15.32 -3.19
CA THR A 51 -4.73 -15.45 -1.94
C THR A 51 -4.05 -14.13 -1.57
N GLN A 52 -3.92 -13.86 -0.27
CA GLN A 52 -3.13 -12.74 0.21
C GLN A 52 -1.68 -12.90 -0.19
N ALA A 53 -1.11 -11.87 -0.81
CA ALA A 53 0.33 -11.84 -1.07
C ALA A 53 1.10 -11.73 0.23
N VAL A 54 2.13 -12.55 0.37
CA VAL A 54 3.09 -12.52 1.48
C VAL A 54 4.47 -12.39 0.85
N PRO A 55 4.95 -11.16 0.60
CA PRO A 55 6.28 -10.95 0.05
C PRO A 55 7.36 -11.46 1.03
N ASP A 56 8.47 -11.95 0.49
CA ASP A 56 9.63 -12.32 1.28
C ASP A 56 10.24 -11.09 1.98
N LYS A 57 11.05 -11.32 3.01
CA LYS A 57 11.74 -10.24 3.72
C LYS A 57 12.61 -9.44 2.74
N ASN A 58 12.42 -8.11 2.73
CA ASN A 58 13.04 -7.16 1.82
C ASN A 58 12.66 -7.33 0.34
N GLU A 59 11.67 -8.17 0.01
CA GLU A 59 11.12 -8.23 -1.33
C GLU A 59 10.21 -7.04 -1.57
N ILE A 60 10.37 -6.39 -2.73
CA ILE A 60 9.41 -5.40 -3.23
C ILE A 60 8.66 -6.00 -4.43
N PRO A 61 7.36 -6.32 -4.26
CA PRO A 61 6.54 -6.87 -5.33
C PRO A 61 6.55 -6.04 -6.61
N ALA A 62 6.54 -6.72 -7.76
CA ALA A 62 6.51 -6.09 -9.08
C ALA A 62 5.35 -5.09 -9.26
N PHE A 63 4.24 -5.34 -8.56
CA PHE A 63 3.09 -4.46 -8.42
C PHE A 63 3.47 -3.01 -8.10
N PHE A 64 4.42 -2.77 -7.20
CA PHE A 64 4.78 -1.41 -6.85
C PHE A 64 5.57 -0.69 -7.95
N ARG A 65 6.29 -1.42 -8.81
CA ARG A 65 7.38 -0.88 -9.64
C ARG A 65 6.95 0.11 -10.72
N HIS A 66 5.70 0.08 -11.15
CA HIS A 66 5.19 0.97 -12.19
C HIS A 66 4.27 2.08 -11.65
N ARG A 67 4.24 2.28 -10.32
CA ARG A 67 3.33 3.20 -9.65
C ARG A 67 4.10 4.38 -9.06
N LEU A 68 3.47 5.54 -9.06
CA LEU A 68 3.84 6.63 -8.16
C LEU A 68 3.19 6.36 -6.81
N LEU A 69 3.99 6.35 -5.74
CA LEU A 69 3.57 5.89 -4.42
C LEU A 69 3.75 6.99 -3.38
N SER A 70 2.79 7.12 -2.46
CA SER A 70 2.95 7.90 -1.24
C SER A 70 3.27 6.95 -0.10
N VAL A 71 4.42 7.11 0.53
CA VAL A 71 4.85 6.31 1.67
C VAL A 71 4.79 7.18 2.92
N ARG A 72 4.21 6.66 4.00
CA ARG A 72 3.97 7.39 5.25
C ARG A 72 4.50 6.56 6.41
N ALA A 73 5.40 7.13 7.21
CA ALA A 73 5.96 6.49 8.39
C ALA A 73 5.17 6.89 9.64
N PHE A 74 4.89 5.91 10.49
CA PHE A 74 4.18 6.11 11.75
C PHE A 74 5.02 5.62 12.93
N ASP A 75 4.87 6.29 14.06
CA ASP A 75 5.39 5.82 15.34
C ASP A 75 4.45 4.82 16.05
N SER A 76 4.83 4.36 17.24
CA SER A 76 4.06 3.39 18.03
C SER A 76 2.71 3.91 18.52
N SER A 77 2.52 5.23 18.56
CA SER A 77 1.26 5.86 18.92
C SER A 77 0.33 6.02 17.71
N GLY A 78 0.79 5.73 16.50
CA GLY A 78 0.04 5.94 15.27
C GLY A 78 0.11 7.38 14.75
N MET A 79 1.09 8.16 15.20
CA MET A 79 1.34 9.50 14.69
C MET A 79 2.27 9.44 13.49
N MET A 80 1.95 10.18 12.42
CA MET A 80 2.80 10.27 11.24
C MET A 80 4.03 11.11 11.58
N ILE A 81 5.22 10.58 11.30
CA ILE A 81 6.51 11.22 11.62
C ILE A 81 7.37 11.51 10.39
N ASP A 82 7.04 10.91 9.24
CA ASP A 82 7.69 11.15 7.96
C ASP A 82 6.71 10.76 6.83
N ALA A 83 6.82 11.41 5.68
CA ALA A 83 6.05 11.06 4.49
C ALA A 83 6.76 11.56 3.24
N ASP A 84 6.66 10.80 2.15
CA ASP A 84 7.26 11.17 0.87
C ASP A 84 6.49 10.55 -0.31
N VAL A 85 6.76 11.04 -1.52
CA VAL A 85 6.23 10.51 -2.78
C VAL A 85 7.40 10.02 -3.64
N ILE A 86 7.31 8.78 -4.13
CA ILE A 86 8.40 8.11 -4.84
C ILE A 86 7.90 7.35 -6.07
N ASP A 87 8.74 7.25 -7.10
CA ASP A 87 8.56 6.25 -8.15
C ASP A 87 8.82 4.85 -7.57
N GLY A 88 7.94 3.90 -7.89
CA GLY A 88 8.00 2.54 -7.38
C GLY A 88 9.30 1.78 -7.67
N LYS A 89 10.07 2.18 -8.70
CA LYS A 89 11.42 1.64 -8.94
C LYS A 89 12.37 1.94 -7.79
N SER A 90 12.18 3.06 -7.11
CA SER A 90 12.99 3.53 -5.99
C SER A 90 12.35 3.30 -4.62
N LEU A 91 11.26 2.51 -4.54
CA LEU A 91 10.52 2.30 -3.28
C LEU A 91 11.41 1.72 -2.17
N GLU A 92 12.29 0.78 -2.52
CA GLU A 92 13.17 0.11 -1.55
C GLU A 92 14.08 1.10 -0.81
N SER A 93 14.69 2.03 -1.53
CA SER A 93 15.61 3.01 -0.93
C SER A 93 14.87 3.96 0.02
N LEU A 94 13.62 4.32 -0.31
CA LEU A 94 12.78 5.14 0.57
C LEU A 94 12.39 4.37 1.84
N ILE A 95 11.97 3.11 1.72
CA ILE A 95 11.64 2.26 2.86
C ILE A 95 12.86 2.15 3.79
N GLN A 96 14.03 1.83 3.24
CA GLN A 96 15.27 1.75 4.00
C GLN A 96 15.61 3.09 4.68
N ARG A 97 15.46 4.22 3.99
CA ARG A 97 15.67 5.57 4.56
C ARG A 97 14.74 5.81 5.76
N MET A 98 13.44 5.60 5.60
CA MET A 98 12.45 5.85 6.64
C MET A 98 12.66 4.91 7.84
N LEU A 99 12.98 3.64 7.60
CA LEU A 99 13.24 2.67 8.67
C LEU A 99 14.61 2.85 9.35
N LYS A 100 15.52 3.70 8.86
CA LYS A 100 16.70 4.12 9.65
C LYS A 100 16.30 4.95 10.87
N ASN A 101 15.14 5.60 10.85
CA ASN A 101 14.58 6.26 12.03
C ASN A 101 13.92 5.20 12.93
N ASN A 102 14.53 4.90 14.09
CA ASN A 102 14.01 3.91 15.03
C ASN A 102 12.64 4.26 15.61
N SER A 103 12.21 5.52 15.54
CA SER A 103 10.85 5.91 15.92
C SER A 103 9.81 5.44 14.91
N ALA A 104 10.18 5.22 13.64
CA ALA A 104 9.28 4.67 12.62
C ALA A 104 9.04 3.17 12.87
N GLN A 105 7.85 2.84 13.38
CA GLN A 105 7.44 1.48 13.71
C GLN A 105 6.89 0.74 12.50
N PHE A 106 6.09 1.42 11.68
CA PHE A 106 5.52 0.86 10.46
C PHE A 106 5.34 1.93 9.40
N LEU A 107 5.27 1.49 8.14
CA LEU A 107 5.00 2.36 7.00
C LEU A 107 3.71 1.94 6.30
N HIS A 108 2.93 2.91 5.86
CA HIS A 108 1.85 2.68 4.90
C HIS A 108 2.29 3.11 3.51
N ILE A 109 2.01 2.26 2.52
CA ILE A 109 2.18 2.56 1.11
C ILE A 109 0.80 2.82 0.51
N HIS A 110 0.67 3.92 -0.22
CA HIS A 110 -0.54 4.33 -0.94
C HIS A 110 -0.24 4.56 -2.42
N ASN A 111 -1.23 4.36 -3.28
CA ASN A 111 -1.19 4.82 -4.66
C ASN A 111 -1.28 6.36 -4.66
N ALA A 112 -0.25 7.07 -5.12
CA ALA A 112 -0.11 8.50 -4.86
C ALA A 112 -1.24 9.37 -5.41
N LYS A 113 -1.74 9.06 -6.63
CA LYS A 113 -2.81 9.88 -7.25
C LYS A 113 -4.17 9.66 -6.58
N PRO A 114 -4.69 8.43 -6.47
CA PRO A 114 -6.02 8.21 -5.87
C PRO A 114 -6.00 8.23 -4.34
N GLY A 115 -4.83 8.06 -3.71
CA GLY A 115 -4.68 7.99 -2.26
C GLY A 115 -5.04 6.63 -1.64
N CYS A 116 -5.51 5.66 -2.45
CA CYS A 116 -5.89 4.33 -1.99
C CYS A 116 -4.72 3.61 -1.30
N TYR A 117 -4.99 3.03 -0.14
CA TYR A 117 -4.05 2.22 0.62
C TYR A 117 -3.67 0.95 -0.18
N ALA A 118 -2.38 0.62 -0.19
CA ALA A 118 -1.84 -0.50 -0.94
C ALA A 118 -1.24 -1.58 -0.03
N ALA A 119 -0.37 -1.21 0.91
CA ALA A 119 0.29 -2.19 1.79
C ALA A 119 0.82 -1.59 3.09
N LEU A 120 1.09 -2.49 4.05
CA LEU A 120 1.80 -2.24 5.29
C LEU A 120 3.24 -2.74 5.15
N VAL A 121 4.19 -1.98 5.68
CA VAL A 121 5.58 -2.41 5.87
C VAL A 121 5.87 -2.42 7.37
N GLU A 122 6.29 -3.58 7.88
CA GLU A 122 6.65 -3.77 9.29
C GLU A 122 8.11 -4.22 9.41
N ARG A 123 8.69 -4.01 10.60
CA ARG A 123 10.00 -4.56 10.95
C ARG A 123 9.83 -6.03 11.39
N SER A 124 10.80 -6.87 11.02
CA SER A 124 10.97 -8.24 11.53
C SER A 124 12.37 -8.47 12.06
#